data_AF-A0AAW4XP52-F1
#
_entry.id   AF-A0AAW4XP52-F1
#
_cell.length_a   1.000
_cell.length_b   1.000
_cell.length_c   1.000
_cell.angle_alpha   90.00
_cell.angle_beta   90.00
_cell.angle_gamma   90.00
#
_symmetry.space_group_name_H-M   'P 1'
#
loop_
_entity.id
_entity.type
_entity.pdbx_description
1 polymer ?
#
loop_
_entity_poly.entity_id
_entity_poly.type
_entity_poly.pdbx_seq_one_letter_code
_entity_poly.pdbx_strand_id
1 'polypeptide(L)'
;MCRAEDDGGRRCTDHRQHKSTSLEALRPDPAPDRPDVDWATDPASAPQQLYVDHSAEVAALVVGTVTAVKQQEAAMTADVLAVLPERARMHGLEFRMKSPASLARKLADRVKAAPFVEPERIVEKITDIVRYTAISRPEHLVATATALAARLLDRGWTVIEAEQSYLDGNQYKGLHMLARHPDGRIAEFQFHTDASQQVKDDTHVDYERARDTGVPATERAALIEKMTARWAQVPTPPGLTQLSELGGCPVTPKNYAPRKMNLGRDT
;
A
#
# COMPACT_ATOMS: atom_id res chain seq x y z
N MET A 1 9.58 20.73 -14.47
CA MET A 1 10.00 20.22 -15.80
C MET A 1 8.86 20.48 -16.79
N CYS A 2 9.11 20.87 -18.04
CA CYS A 2 8.05 21.18 -19.01
C CYS A 2 7.85 20.02 -19.99
N ARG A 3 6.62 19.50 -20.10
CA ARG A 3 6.24 18.48 -21.09
C ARG A 3 5.54 19.10 -22.26
N ALA A 4 5.85 18.64 -23.47
CA ALA A 4 4.96 18.82 -24.62
C ALA A 4 3.77 17.86 -24.49
N GLU A 5 2.58 18.33 -24.81
CA GLU A 5 1.36 17.54 -24.92
C GLU A 5 1.16 17.12 -26.37
N ASP A 6 0.39 16.05 -26.59
CA ASP A 6 0.06 15.54 -27.93
C ASP A 6 -0.66 16.59 -28.81
N ASP A 7 -1.30 17.59 -28.18
CA ASP A 7 -1.93 18.76 -28.83
C ASP A 7 -1.02 20.01 -28.93
N GLY A 8 0.29 19.86 -28.67
CA GLY A 8 1.28 20.96 -28.80
C GLY A 8 1.33 21.94 -27.62
N GLY A 9 0.58 21.68 -26.53
CA GLY A 9 0.67 22.43 -25.28
C GLY A 9 1.94 22.13 -24.49
N ARG A 10 2.39 23.03 -23.60
CA ARG A 10 3.48 22.76 -22.65
C ARG A 10 2.97 22.78 -21.21
N ARG A 11 2.85 21.62 -20.55
CA ARG A 11 2.59 21.54 -19.10
C ARG A 11 3.91 21.58 -18.34
N CYS A 12 4.23 22.73 -17.77
CA CYS A 12 5.34 22.88 -16.84
C CYS A 12 4.89 22.56 -15.43
N THR A 13 5.61 21.67 -14.73
CA THR A 13 5.45 21.49 -13.29
C THR A 13 5.74 22.81 -12.59
N ASP A 14 4.74 23.43 -11.98
CA ASP A 14 4.92 24.65 -11.21
C ASP A 14 5.44 24.31 -9.81
N HIS A 15 6.77 24.17 -9.71
CA HIS A 15 7.44 23.87 -8.44
C HIS A 15 7.20 24.97 -7.40
N ARG A 16 6.97 26.22 -7.82
CA ARG A 16 6.67 27.31 -6.87
C ARG A 16 5.29 27.09 -6.27
N GLN A 17 4.28 26.81 -7.10
CA GLN A 17 2.94 26.49 -6.65
C GLN A 17 2.95 25.27 -5.72
N HIS A 18 3.54 24.15 -6.16
CA HIS A 18 3.62 22.92 -5.37
C HIS A 18 4.30 23.12 -4.02
N LYS A 19 5.40 23.88 -3.98
CA LYS A 19 6.09 24.20 -2.74
C LYS A 19 5.28 25.14 -1.83
N SER A 20 4.40 25.98 -2.38
CA SER A 20 3.52 26.86 -1.61
C SER A 20 2.24 26.19 -1.10
N THR A 21 1.88 25.03 -1.66
CA THR A 21 0.72 24.24 -1.21
C THR A 21 0.83 23.93 0.28
N SER A 22 -0.26 24.10 1.02
CA SER A 22 -0.33 23.72 2.43
C SER A 22 -0.57 22.22 2.58
N LEU A 23 -0.14 21.65 3.70
CA LEU A 23 -0.45 20.24 4.02
C LEU A 23 -1.96 20.00 4.11
N GLU A 24 -2.70 20.99 4.63
CA GLU A 24 -4.16 21.02 4.67
C GLU A 24 -4.81 20.92 3.28
N ALA A 25 -4.23 21.53 2.25
CA ALA A 25 -4.76 21.43 0.90
C ALA A 25 -4.60 20.02 0.30
N LEU A 26 -3.64 19.23 0.81
CA LEU A 26 -3.33 17.89 0.34
C LEU A 26 -4.19 16.79 0.98
N ARG A 27 -4.72 17.01 2.19
CA ARG A 27 -5.51 15.99 2.89
C ARG A 27 -6.92 15.87 2.30
N PRO A 28 -7.51 14.67 2.25
CA PRO A 28 -8.93 14.50 1.93
C PRO A 28 -9.82 15.36 2.81
N ASP A 29 -10.96 15.79 2.28
CA ASP A 29 -11.92 16.57 3.06
C ASP A 29 -12.56 15.70 4.15
N PRO A 30 -12.82 16.24 5.35
CA PRO A 30 -13.41 15.47 6.44
C PRO A 30 -14.80 14.91 6.09
N ALA A 31 -15.09 13.70 6.56
CA ALA A 31 -16.38 13.05 6.37
C ALA A 31 -16.84 12.37 7.68
N PRO A 32 -18.15 12.35 7.99
CA PRO A 32 -18.65 11.85 9.29
C PRO A 32 -18.57 10.33 9.45
N ASP A 33 -18.37 9.58 8.37
CA ASP A 33 -18.37 8.11 8.33
C ASP A 33 -16.96 7.49 8.42
N ARG A 34 -15.91 8.31 8.53
CA ARG A 34 -14.51 7.87 8.60
C ARG A 34 -13.65 8.87 9.36
N PRO A 35 -12.54 8.45 10.01
CA PRO A 35 -11.60 9.38 10.62
C PRO A 35 -10.83 10.19 9.58
N ASP A 36 -10.27 11.33 9.99
CA ASP A 36 -9.27 12.07 9.21
C ASP A 36 -8.00 11.23 9.00
N VAL A 37 -7.20 11.58 7.99
CA VAL A 37 -5.90 10.93 7.76
C VAL A 37 -4.86 11.39 8.79
N ASP A 38 -4.11 10.45 9.37
CA ASP A 38 -3.25 10.69 10.55
C ASP A 38 -1.94 11.45 10.25
N TRP A 39 -1.65 11.73 8.97
CA TRP A 39 -0.43 12.45 8.59
C TRP A 39 -0.61 13.96 8.43
N ALA A 40 -1.83 14.48 8.67
CA ALA A 40 -2.14 15.90 8.47
C ALA A 40 -1.32 16.84 9.37
N THR A 41 -0.74 16.34 10.46
CA THR A 41 0.10 17.12 11.40
C THR A 41 1.59 16.79 11.32
N ASP A 42 2.00 15.86 10.45
CA ASP A 42 3.40 15.47 10.30
C ASP A 42 4.17 16.54 9.50
N PRO A 43 5.13 17.27 10.12
CA PRO A 43 5.89 18.30 9.42
C PRO A 43 6.69 17.76 8.24
N ALA A 44 7.12 16.49 8.29
CA ALA A 44 7.84 15.85 7.18
C ALA A 44 6.96 15.71 5.93
N SER A 45 5.64 15.70 6.11
CA SER A 45 4.68 15.61 5.02
C SER A 45 4.35 16.96 4.37
N ALA A 46 4.77 18.08 4.98
CA ALA A 46 4.54 19.41 4.42
C ALA A 46 5.29 19.59 3.09
N PRO A 47 4.67 20.14 2.02
CA PRO A 47 5.33 20.32 0.73
C PRO A 47 6.68 21.03 0.83
N GLN A 48 6.80 22.08 1.63
CA GLN A 48 8.06 22.79 1.83
C GLN A 48 9.18 21.87 2.34
N GLN A 49 8.86 20.99 3.29
CA GLN A 49 9.79 20.04 3.88
C GLN A 49 10.18 18.93 2.89
N LEU A 50 9.23 18.45 2.06
CA LEU A 50 9.55 17.50 0.98
C LEU A 50 10.59 18.05 0.00
N TYR A 51 10.53 19.35 -0.32
CA TYR A 51 11.52 20.02 -1.18
C TYR A 51 12.87 20.25 -0.49
N VAL A 52 12.95 20.12 0.83
CA VAL A 52 14.21 20.15 1.59
C VAL A 52 14.83 18.75 1.65
N ASP A 53 14.01 17.73 1.92
CA ASP A 53 14.49 16.37 2.21
C ASP A 53 14.71 15.52 0.96
N HIS A 54 14.09 15.88 -0.17
CA HIS A 54 14.12 15.13 -1.41
C HIS A 54 14.44 16.01 -2.63
N SER A 55 14.75 15.39 -3.76
CA SER A 55 14.94 16.12 -5.02
C SER A 55 13.67 16.89 -5.39
N ALA A 56 13.84 18.04 -6.05
CA ALA A 56 12.71 18.88 -6.47
C ALA A 56 11.72 18.14 -7.39
N GLU A 57 12.19 17.13 -8.11
CA GLU A 57 11.38 16.23 -8.95
C GLU A 57 10.53 15.28 -8.11
N VAL A 58 11.14 14.56 -7.16
CA VAL A 58 10.41 13.66 -6.24
C VAL A 58 9.37 14.45 -5.45
N ALA A 59 9.74 15.59 -4.87
CA ALA A 59 8.82 16.43 -4.12
C ALA A 59 7.64 16.89 -4.97
N ALA A 60 7.90 17.36 -6.21
CA ALA A 60 6.84 17.81 -7.09
C ALA A 60 5.88 16.68 -7.50
N LEU A 61 6.41 15.47 -7.77
CA LEU A 61 5.60 14.31 -8.13
C LEU A 61 4.76 13.80 -6.97
N VAL A 62 5.28 13.84 -5.75
CA VAL A 62 4.53 13.49 -4.54
C VAL A 62 3.37 14.46 -4.35
N VAL A 63 3.63 15.77 -4.39
CA VAL A 63 2.58 16.81 -4.23
C VAL A 63 1.50 16.65 -5.30
N GLY A 64 1.90 16.47 -6.57
CA GLY A 64 0.96 16.25 -7.67
C GLY A 64 0.15 14.96 -7.52
N THR A 65 0.81 13.85 -7.15
CA THR A 65 0.17 12.55 -6.94
C THR A 65 -0.84 12.59 -5.80
N VAL A 66 -0.45 13.15 -4.66
CA VAL A 66 -1.31 13.28 -3.47
C VAL A 66 -2.52 14.17 -3.79
N THR A 67 -2.31 15.29 -4.49
CA THR A 67 -3.40 16.17 -4.94
C THR A 67 -4.38 15.42 -5.83
N ALA A 68 -3.89 14.61 -6.78
CA ALA A 68 -4.75 13.83 -7.67
C ALA A 68 -5.50 12.70 -6.94
N VAL A 69 -4.86 12.04 -5.96
CA VAL A 69 -5.48 10.98 -5.16
C VAL A 69 -6.58 11.57 -4.26
N LYS A 70 -6.33 12.72 -3.63
CA LYS A 70 -7.32 13.43 -2.80
C LYS A 70 -8.67 13.56 -3.51
N GLN A 71 -8.67 13.90 -4.80
CA GLN A 71 -9.91 14.12 -5.57
C GLN A 71 -10.78 12.87 -5.71
N GLN A 72 -10.20 11.68 -5.60
CA GLN A 72 -10.92 10.40 -5.74
C GLN A 72 -11.10 9.67 -4.41
N GLU A 73 -10.30 9.99 -3.40
CA GLU A 73 -10.25 9.27 -2.11
C GLU A 73 -11.63 9.15 -1.46
N ALA A 74 -12.39 10.24 -1.39
CA ALA A 74 -13.69 10.27 -0.73
C ALA A 74 -14.72 9.33 -1.38
N ALA A 75 -14.79 9.33 -2.71
CA ALA A 75 -15.67 8.44 -3.48
C ALA A 75 -15.24 6.97 -3.31
N MET A 76 -13.93 6.71 -3.44
CA MET A 76 -13.37 5.37 -3.27
C MET A 76 -13.68 4.79 -1.88
N THR A 77 -13.45 5.54 -0.79
CA THR A 77 -13.74 5.01 0.54
C THR A 77 -15.24 4.97 0.85
N ALA A 78 -16.06 5.83 0.25
CA ALA A 78 -17.53 5.70 0.35
C ALA A 78 -18.03 4.39 -0.27
N ASP A 79 -17.53 4.04 -1.46
CA ASP A 79 -17.83 2.77 -2.12
C ASP A 79 -17.47 1.58 -1.22
N VAL A 80 -16.24 1.57 -0.70
CA VAL A 80 -15.73 0.48 0.15
C VAL A 80 -16.54 0.31 1.43
N LEU A 81 -16.90 1.42 2.09
CA LEU A 81 -17.73 1.38 3.29
C LEU A 81 -19.14 0.87 2.99
N ALA A 82 -19.73 1.27 1.86
CA ALA A 82 -21.07 0.85 1.46
C ALA A 82 -21.15 -0.64 1.13
N VAL A 83 -20.07 -1.24 0.61
CA VAL A 83 -20.06 -2.65 0.20
C VAL A 83 -19.48 -3.62 1.23
N LEU A 84 -18.94 -3.10 2.35
CA LEU A 84 -18.34 -3.91 3.39
C LEU A 84 -19.32 -4.99 3.90
N PRO A 85 -18.94 -6.28 3.91
CA PRO A 85 -19.80 -7.33 4.46
C PRO A 85 -20.05 -7.15 5.96
N GLU A 86 -21.26 -7.49 6.44
CA GLU A 86 -21.69 -7.30 7.84
C GLU A 86 -20.78 -7.99 8.89
N ARG A 87 -20.09 -9.07 8.50
CA ARG A 87 -19.20 -9.85 9.37
C ARG A 87 -17.74 -9.38 9.33
N ALA A 88 -17.50 -8.22 8.72
CA ALA A 88 -16.21 -7.58 8.63
C ALA A 88 -16.28 -6.16 9.18
N ARG A 89 -15.13 -5.63 9.57
CA ARG A 89 -14.96 -4.22 9.92
C ARG A 89 -13.78 -3.62 9.18
N MET A 90 -13.87 -2.33 8.88
CA MET A 90 -12.69 -1.59 8.46
C MET A 90 -11.74 -1.38 9.64
N HIS A 91 -10.44 -1.39 9.35
CA HIS A 91 -9.38 -1.13 10.32
C HIS A 91 -8.33 -0.18 9.73
N GLY A 92 -7.88 0.79 10.53
CA GLY A 92 -6.85 1.75 10.14
C GLY A 92 -7.27 2.72 9.03
N LEU A 93 -8.52 3.21 9.04
CA LEU A 93 -9.01 4.16 8.03
C LEU A 93 -8.29 5.51 8.10
N GLU A 94 -7.73 5.86 9.25
CA GLU A 94 -6.84 7.00 9.45
C GLU A 94 -5.51 6.85 8.65
N PHE A 95 -5.15 5.62 8.27
CA PHE A 95 -3.99 5.29 7.44
C PHE A 95 -4.37 4.93 6.00
N ARG A 96 -5.63 5.14 5.60
CA ARG A 96 -6.14 4.74 4.28
C ARG A 96 -5.42 5.40 3.11
N MET A 97 -4.83 6.57 3.34
CA MET A 97 -4.04 7.28 2.35
C MET A 97 -2.60 7.43 2.86
N LYS A 98 -1.63 7.04 2.03
CA LYS A 98 -0.21 7.13 2.37
C LYS A 98 0.20 8.59 2.58
N SER A 99 0.99 8.85 3.62
CA SER A 99 1.49 10.20 3.87
C SER A 99 2.41 10.69 2.75
N PRO A 100 2.44 12.00 2.45
CA PRO A 100 3.38 12.59 1.51
C PRO A 100 4.83 12.21 1.82
N ALA A 101 5.26 12.26 3.09
CA ALA A 101 6.61 11.86 3.51
C ALA A 101 6.91 10.39 3.19
N SER A 102 5.96 9.49 3.50
CA SER A 102 6.12 8.05 3.23
C SER A 102 6.12 7.74 1.73
N LEU A 103 5.33 8.47 0.94
CA LEU A 103 5.34 8.35 -0.51
C LEU A 103 6.65 8.87 -1.10
N ALA A 104 7.16 10.00 -0.61
CA ALA A 104 8.42 10.58 -1.05
C ALA A 104 9.61 9.67 -0.78
N ARG A 105 9.73 9.12 0.44
CA ARG A 105 10.73 8.10 0.79
C ARG A 105 10.65 6.90 -0.15
N LYS A 106 9.45 6.32 -0.33
CA LYS A 106 9.26 5.14 -1.19
C LYS A 106 9.59 5.43 -2.66
N LEU A 107 9.23 6.61 -3.17
CA LEU A 107 9.56 7.03 -4.52
C LEU A 107 11.06 7.22 -4.69
N ALA A 108 11.72 7.94 -3.77
CA ALA A 108 13.16 8.17 -3.79
C ALA A 108 13.95 6.85 -3.76
N ASP A 109 13.57 5.90 -2.90
CA ASP A 109 14.19 4.58 -2.84
C ASP A 109 14.07 3.83 -4.18
N ARG A 110 12.89 3.87 -4.81
CA ARG A 110 12.66 3.22 -6.10
C ARG A 110 13.40 3.91 -7.26
N VAL A 111 13.46 5.24 -7.27
CA VAL A 111 14.24 6.02 -8.26
C VAL A 111 15.72 5.65 -8.14
N LYS A 112 16.25 5.58 -6.91
CA LYS A 112 17.64 5.16 -6.67
C LYS A 112 17.90 3.73 -7.14
N ALA A 113 16.94 2.83 -6.95
CA ALA A 113 17.05 1.43 -7.38
C ALA A 113 16.87 1.23 -8.90
N ALA A 114 16.26 2.18 -9.61
CA ALA A 114 15.97 2.10 -11.03
C ALA A 114 16.37 3.41 -11.75
N PRO A 115 17.67 3.74 -11.82
CA PRO A 115 18.16 5.05 -12.29
C PRO A 115 17.88 5.34 -13.77
N PHE A 116 17.47 4.34 -14.55
CA PHE A 116 17.14 4.46 -15.98
C PHE A 116 15.63 4.49 -16.26
N VAL A 117 14.80 4.58 -15.22
CA VAL A 117 13.35 4.66 -15.35
C VAL A 117 12.90 6.03 -14.85
N GLU A 118 12.14 6.73 -15.68
CA GLU A 118 11.57 8.03 -15.34
C GLU A 118 10.75 7.96 -14.02
N PRO A 119 10.99 8.86 -13.05
CA PRO A 119 10.29 8.87 -11.77
C PRO A 119 8.76 8.85 -11.87
N GLU A 120 8.18 9.42 -12.92
CA GLU A 120 6.73 9.37 -13.18
C GLU A 120 6.22 7.96 -13.42
N ARG A 121 6.96 7.16 -14.20
CA ARG A 121 6.62 5.74 -14.40
C ARG A 121 6.81 4.93 -13.14
N ILE A 122 7.69 5.37 -12.24
CA ILE A 122 7.91 4.71 -10.95
C ILE A 122 6.75 5.01 -9.99
N VAL A 123 6.29 6.26 -9.90
CA VAL A 123 5.19 6.64 -9.00
C VAL A 123 3.86 6.03 -9.45
N GLU A 124 3.61 5.91 -10.76
CA GLU A 124 2.45 5.21 -11.33
C GLU A 124 2.35 3.74 -10.89
N LYS A 125 3.50 3.11 -10.59
CA LYS A 125 3.60 1.72 -10.10
C LYS A 125 3.49 1.60 -8.57
N ILE A 126 3.24 2.69 -7.85
CA ILE A 126 2.96 2.66 -6.42
C ILE A 126 1.45 2.52 -6.25
N THR A 127 1.00 1.28 -6.10
CA THR A 127 -0.43 0.92 -6.03
C THR A 127 -1.04 1.08 -4.63
N ASP A 128 -0.20 1.21 -3.61
CA ASP A 128 -0.62 1.28 -2.20
C ASP A 128 -0.71 2.70 -1.64
N ILE A 129 -0.99 3.68 -2.51
CA ILE A 129 -1.23 5.06 -2.07
C ILE A 129 -2.56 5.15 -1.33
N VAL A 130 -3.57 4.42 -1.81
CA VAL A 130 -4.83 4.19 -1.10
C VAL A 130 -4.88 2.71 -0.69
N ARG A 131 -5.20 2.45 0.57
CA ARG A 131 -5.25 1.10 1.16
C ARG A 131 -6.46 0.96 2.07
N TYR A 132 -7.12 -0.19 1.99
CA TYR A 132 -8.19 -0.59 2.87
C TYR A 132 -7.85 -1.91 3.55
N THR A 133 -8.03 -1.99 4.87
CA THR A 133 -7.89 -3.25 5.61
C THR A 133 -9.24 -3.67 6.16
N ALA A 134 -9.71 -4.84 5.74
CA ALA A 134 -10.92 -5.47 6.26
C ALA A 134 -10.53 -6.58 7.25
N ILE A 135 -11.08 -6.52 8.46
CA ILE A 135 -10.89 -7.54 9.50
C ILE A 135 -12.15 -8.37 9.65
N SER A 136 -12.01 -9.70 9.59
CA SER A 136 -13.08 -10.65 9.86
C SER A 136 -12.58 -11.82 10.72
N ARG A 137 -13.50 -12.67 11.18
CA ARG A 137 -13.10 -13.95 11.80
C ARG A 137 -12.42 -14.86 10.78
N PRO A 138 -11.54 -15.80 11.20
CA PRO A 138 -10.84 -16.71 10.30
C PRO A 138 -11.77 -17.46 9.33
N GLU A 139 -12.88 -18.00 9.83
CA GLU A 139 -13.91 -18.71 9.05
C GLU A 139 -14.67 -17.84 8.06
N HIS A 140 -14.52 -16.52 8.13
CA HIS A 140 -15.19 -15.55 7.27
C HIS A 140 -14.23 -14.79 6.36
N LEU A 141 -12.92 -15.01 6.44
CA LEU A 141 -11.93 -14.22 5.68
C LEU A 141 -12.12 -14.36 4.17
N VAL A 142 -12.22 -15.60 3.68
CA VAL A 142 -12.44 -15.87 2.25
C VAL A 142 -13.79 -15.32 1.80
N ALA A 143 -14.86 -15.59 2.55
CA ALA A 143 -16.19 -15.10 2.24
C ALA A 143 -16.26 -13.56 2.21
N THR A 144 -15.56 -12.89 3.12
CA THR A 144 -15.44 -11.43 3.17
C THR A 144 -14.74 -10.91 1.92
N ALA A 145 -13.60 -11.50 1.54
CA ALA A 145 -12.87 -11.09 0.36
C ALA A 145 -13.70 -11.27 -0.92
N THR A 146 -14.31 -12.44 -1.11
CA THR A 146 -15.14 -12.75 -2.27
C THR A 146 -16.36 -11.83 -2.36
N ALA A 147 -17.06 -11.60 -1.25
CA ALA A 147 -18.24 -10.72 -1.24
C ALA A 147 -17.87 -9.26 -1.48
N LEU A 148 -16.78 -8.77 -0.88
CA LEU A 148 -16.31 -7.40 -1.09
C LEU A 148 -15.88 -7.21 -2.54
N ALA A 149 -15.12 -8.14 -3.11
CA ALA A 149 -14.72 -8.10 -4.52
C ALA A 149 -15.96 -8.04 -5.43
N ALA A 150 -16.91 -8.98 -5.31
CA ALA A 150 -18.11 -9.01 -6.14
C ALA A 150 -18.92 -7.71 -6.07
N ARG A 151 -19.12 -7.14 -4.88
CA ARG A 151 -19.85 -5.89 -4.71
C ARG A 151 -19.09 -4.67 -5.24
N LEU A 152 -17.76 -4.68 -5.23
CA LEU A 152 -16.97 -3.65 -5.90
C LEU A 152 -17.11 -3.74 -7.42
N LEU A 153 -17.12 -4.96 -7.99
CA LEU A 153 -17.41 -5.17 -9.42
C LEU A 153 -18.78 -4.59 -9.80
N ASP A 154 -19.81 -4.80 -8.98
CA ASP A 154 -21.15 -4.21 -9.18
C ASP A 154 -21.15 -2.68 -9.18
N ARG A 155 -20.13 -2.05 -8.57
CA ARG A 155 -19.90 -0.60 -8.58
C ARG A 155 -18.94 -0.13 -9.67
N GLY A 156 -18.60 -1.02 -10.62
CA GLY A 156 -17.74 -0.72 -11.76
C GLY A 156 -16.24 -0.78 -11.46
N TRP A 157 -15.84 -1.20 -10.26
CA TRP A 157 -14.42 -1.46 -10.00
C TRP A 157 -13.95 -2.68 -10.79
N THR A 158 -12.67 -2.70 -11.14
CA THR A 158 -12.02 -3.84 -11.78
C THR A 158 -10.94 -4.40 -10.87
N VAL A 159 -11.05 -5.67 -10.47
CA VAL A 159 -9.93 -6.36 -9.81
C VAL A 159 -8.84 -6.61 -10.84
N ILE A 160 -7.60 -6.28 -10.49
CA ILE A 160 -6.45 -6.36 -11.41
C ILE A 160 -5.38 -7.34 -10.93
N GLU A 161 -5.36 -7.65 -9.63
CA GLU A 161 -4.40 -8.56 -9.02
C GLU A 161 -4.98 -9.15 -7.74
N ALA A 162 -4.71 -10.42 -7.48
CA ALA A 162 -5.04 -11.08 -6.23
C ALA A 162 -3.90 -12.00 -5.82
N GLU A 163 -3.48 -11.90 -4.56
CA GLU A 163 -2.34 -12.65 -4.03
C GLU A 163 -2.62 -13.12 -2.61
N GLN A 164 -2.06 -14.27 -2.23
CA GLN A 164 -2.08 -14.74 -0.84
C GLN A 164 -0.68 -15.17 -0.42
N SER A 165 -0.30 -14.90 0.83
CA SER A 165 1.02 -15.23 1.36
C SER A 165 0.99 -16.16 2.56
N TYR A 166 -0.06 -16.98 2.71
CA TYR A 166 -0.17 -18.05 3.71
C TYR A 166 0.63 -19.29 3.28
N LEU A 167 1.94 -19.10 3.09
CA LEU A 167 2.90 -20.16 2.80
C LEU A 167 3.77 -20.43 4.04
N ASP A 168 4.22 -21.66 4.19
CA ASP A 168 5.15 -22.03 5.26
C ASP A 168 6.50 -21.32 5.08
N GLY A 169 7.06 -20.84 6.20
CA GLY A 169 8.31 -20.07 6.20
C GLY A 169 8.19 -18.61 5.76
N ASN A 170 6.99 -18.14 5.42
CA ASN A 170 6.80 -16.71 5.16
C ASN A 170 6.87 -15.89 6.46
N GLN A 171 7.65 -14.80 6.40
CA GLN A 171 7.74 -13.77 7.45
C GLN A 171 6.55 -12.79 7.44
N TYR A 172 5.53 -13.04 6.61
CA TYR A 172 4.29 -12.28 6.53
C TYR A 172 3.19 -13.10 5.84
N LYS A 173 1.98 -13.14 6.42
CA LYS A 173 0.82 -13.84 5.83
C LYS A 173 -0.37 -12.88 5.68
N GLY A 174 -0.92 -12.78 4.46
CA GLY A 174 -2.11 -12.00 4.16
C GLY A 174 -2.77 -12.44 2.86
N LEU A 175 -4.05 -12.10 2.70
CA LEU A 175 -4.75 -12.13 1.40
C LEU A 175 -4.90 -10.69 0.93
N HIS A 176 -4.41 -10.41 -0.28
CA HIS A 176 -4.39 -9.08 -0.88
C HIS A 176 -5.11 -9.07 -2.22
N MET A 177 -5.69 -7.92 -2.53
CA MET A 177 -6.31 -7.64 -3.81
C MET A 177 -5.98 -6.22 -4.23
N LEU A 178 -5.63 -6.01 -5.49
CA LEU A 178 -5.61 -4.68 -6.09
C LEU A 178 -6.86 -4.52 -6.92
N ALA A 179 -7.58 -3.43 -6.72
CA ALA A 179 -8.73 -3.07 -7.56
C ALA A 179 -8.65 -1.62 -8.02
N ARG A 180 -9.06 -1.40 -9.26
CA ARG A 180 -9.10 -0.09 -9.93
C ARG A 180 -10.52 0.47 -9.86
N HIS A 181 -10.66 1.65 -9.29
CA HIS A 181 -11.89 2.44 -9.31
C HIS A 181 -12.21 2.89 -10.75
N PRO A 182 -13.48 3.10 -11.13
CA PRO A 182 -13.86 3.61 -12.46
C PRO A 182 -13.10 4.87 -12.90
N ASP A 183 -12.78 5.77 -11.97
CA ASP A 183 -12.00 7.00 -12.23
C ASP A 183 -10.48 6.77 -12.37
N GLY A 184 -10.06 5.51 -12.43
CA GLY A 184 -8.72 5.08 -12.83
C GLY A 184 -7.73 4.83 -11.69
N ARG A 185 -8.02 5.25 -10.45
CA ARG A 185 -7.13 5.03 -9.30
C ARG A 185 -7.19 3.59 -8.80
N ILE A 186 -6.04 3.03 -8.44
CA ILE A 186 -5.91 1.72 -7.82
C ILE A 186 -5.91 1.89 -6.30
N ALA A 187 -6.61 0.99 -5.59
CA ALA A 187 -6.45 0.78 -4.16
C ALA A 187 -5.99 -0.64 -3.85
N GLU A 188 -5.20 -0.77 -2.80
CA GLU A 188 -4.85 -2.05 -2.19
C GLU A 188 -5.88 -2.44 -1.14
N PHE A 189 -6.37 -3.67 -1.20
CA PHE A 189 -7.27 -4.26 -0.22
C PHE A 189 -6.54 -5.38 0.51
N GLN A 190 -6.53 -5.30 1.83
CA GLN A 190 -5.92 -6.28 2.70
C GLN A 190 -7.00 -6.96 3.54
N PHE A 191 -7.01 -8.29 3.54
CA PHE A 191 -7.93 -9.08 4.35
C PHE A 191 -7.14 -9.77 5.46
N HIS A 192 -7.49 -9.45 6.70
CA HIS A 192 -6.84 -9.99 7.89
C HIS A 192 -7.87 -10.52 8.88
N THR A 193 -7.39 -11.34 9.80
CA THR A 193 -8.09 -11.67 11.04
C THR A 193 -7.51 -10.80 12.15
N ASP A 194 -8.18 -10.72 13.30
CA ASP A 194 -7.63 -10.01 14.46
C ASP A 194 -6.23 -10.54 14.83
N ALA A 195 -6.04 -11.86 14.79
CA ALA A 195 -4.74 -12.48 15.07
C ALA A 195 -3.67 -12.14 14.03
N SER A 196 -3.99 -12.16 12.72
CA SER A 196 -3.00 -11.83 11.70
C SER A 196 -2.69 -10.33 11.63
N GLN A 197 -3.65 -9.47 11.95
CA GLN A 197 -3.43 -8.04 12.09
C GLN A 197 -2.56 -7.74 13.32
N GLN A 198 -2.82 -8.36 14.47
CA GLN A 198 -1.99 -8.18 15.67
C GLN A 198 -0.53 -8.58 15.41
N VAL A 199 -0.28 -9.73 14.77
CA VAL A 199 1.09 -10.16 14.45
C VAL A 199 1.76 -9.20 13.48
N LYS A 200 1.03 -8.65 12.50
CA LYS A 200 1.52 -7.62 11.59
C LYS A 200 1.96 -6.37 12.35
N ASP A 201 1.18 -5.92 13.32
CA ASP A 201 1.50 -4.73 14.13
C ASP A 201 2.68 -4.99 15.06
N ASP A 202 2.70 -6.13 15.75
CA ASP A 202 3.78 -6.54 16.66
C ASP A 202 5.14 -6.69 15.95
N THR A 203 5.11 -7.05 14.67
CA THR A 203 6.32 -7.27 13.86
C THR A 203 6.69 -6.09 12.97
N HIS A 204 5.92 -4.98 12.99
CA HIS A 204 6.13 -3.85 12.08
C HIS A 204 7.52 -3.21 12.23
N VAL A 205 7.99 -3.04 13.48
CA VAL A 205 9.32 -2.46 13.76
C VAL A 205 10.43 -3.40 13.29
N ASP A 206 10.29 -4.71 13.53
CA ASP A 206 11.23 -5.72 13.07
C ASP A 206 11.30 -5.72 11.53
N TYR A 207 10.16 -5.57 10.86
CA TYR A 207 10.07 -5.47 9.41
C TYR A 207 10.78 -4.23 8.88
N GLU A 208 10.52 -3.03 9.43
CA GLU A 208 11.16 -1.79 9.00
C GLU A 208 12.69 -1.85 9.20
N ARG A 209 13.15 -2.51 10.27
CA ARG A 209 14.58 -2.72 10.50
C ARG A 209 15.17 -3.76 9.54
N ALA A 210 14.48 -4.86 9.27
CA ALA A 210 14.95 -5.93 8.38
C ALA A 210 15.02 -5.51 6.90
N ARG A 211 14.25 -4.50 6.48
CA ARG A 211 14.31 -3.97 5.09
C ARG A 211 15.41 -2.93 4.87
N ASP A 212 15.93 -2.33 5.93
CA ASP A 212 17.00 -1.33 5.81
C ASP A 212 18.32 -2.01 5.42
N THR A 213 18.86 -1.64 4.25
CA THR A 213 20.11 -2.20 3.72
C THR A 213 21.36 -1.72 4.47
N GLY A 214 21.25 -0.68 5.30
CA GLY A 214 22.31 -0.25 6.21
C GLY A 214 22.47 -1.15 7.43
N VAL A 215 21.50 -2.05 7.69
CA VAL A 215 21.54 -2.99 8.81
C VAL A 215 22.40 -4.21 8.45
N PRO A 216 23.29 -4.67 9.35
CA PRO A 216 24.09 -5.86 9.11
C PRO A 216 23.25 -7.07 8.68
N ALA A 217 23.74 -7.83 7.70
CA ALA A 217 23.00 -8.96 7.14
C ALA A 217 22.62 -10.02 8.19
N THR A 218 23.47 -10.22 9.21
CA THR A 218 23.22 -11.12 10.34
C THR A 218 22.08 -10.65 11.23
N GLU A 219 22.02 -9.35 11.54
CA GLU A 219 20.90 -8.74 12.29
C GLU A 219 19.60 -8.85 11.50
N ARG A 220 19.64 -8.54 10.19
CA ARG A 220 18.49 -8.70 9.30
C ARG A 220 17.98 -10.14 9.27
N ALA A 221 18.88 -11.13 9.20
CA ALA A 221 18.52 -12.54 9.21
C ALA A 221 17.82 -12.95 10.52
N ALA A 222 18.33 -12.50 11.67
CA ALA A 222 17.71 -12.77 12.97
C ALA A 222 16.31 -12.15 13.09
N LEU A 223 16.11 -10.94 12.56
CA LEU A 223 14.79 -10.29 12.51
C LEU A 223 13.82 -11.07 11.60
N ILE A 224 14.28 -11.52 10.43
CA ILE A 224 13.47 -12.35 9.52
C ILE A 224 13.06 -13.67 10.19
N GLU A 225 13.96 -14.32 10.91
CA GLU A 225 13.68 -15.54 11.66
C GLU A 225 12.64 -15.30 12.76
N LYS A 226 12.82 -14.23 13.56
CA LYS A 226 11.86 -13.80 14.59
C LYS A 226 10.46 -13.57 14.00
N MET A 227 10.35 -12.84 12.89
CA MET A 227 9.07 -12.60 12.23
C MET A 227 8.46 -13.90 11.69
N THR A 228 9.27 -14.75 11.07
CA THR A 228 8.83 -16.06 10.55
C THR A 228 8.26 -16.93 11.67
N ALA A 229 8.91 -16.98 12.83
CA ALA A 229 8.43 -17.72 14.00
C ALA A 229 7.12 -17.18 14.57
N ARG A 230 6.90 -15.86 14.50
CA ARG A 230 5.63 -15.23 14.88
C ARG A 230 4.51 -15.57 13.88
N TRP A 231 4.76 -15.43 12.59
CA TRP A 231 3.80 -15.72 11.53
C TRP A 231 3.48 -17.22 11.38
N ALA A 232 4.37 -18.11 11.81
CA ALA A 232 4.10 -19.55 11.89
C ALA A 232 2.93 -19.89 12.84
N GLN A 233 2.67 -19.05 13.85
CA GLN A 233 1.59 -19.26 14.82
C GLN A 233 0.22 -18.81 14.29
N VAL A 234 0.18 -18.05 13.20
CA VAL A 234 -1.07 -17.61 12.57
C VAL A 234 -1.63 -18.75 11.73
N PRO A 235 -2.82 -19.29 12.06
CA PRO A 235 -3.43 -20.37 11.31
C PRO A 235 -3.86 -19.88 9.93
N THR A 236 -3.78 -20.77 8.94
CA THR A 236 -4.34 -20.52 7.61
C THR A 236 -5.87 -20.49 7.69
N PRO A 237 -6.53 -19.40 7.24
CA PRO A 237 -7.98 -19.31 7.20
C PRO A 237 -8.60 -20.46 6.39
N PRO A 238 -9.73 -21.04 6.85
CA PRO A 238 -10.46 -22.05 6.09
C PRO A 238 -10.81 -21.57 4.68
N GLY A 239 -10.68 -22.45 3.69
CA GLY A 239 -11.01 -22.15 2.29
C GLY A 239 -9.89 -21.40 1.53
N LEU A 240 -8.89 -20.84 2.21
CA LEU A 240 -7.91 -19.97 1.55
C LEU A 240 -7.00 -20.73 0.58
N THR A 241 -6.61 -21.96 0.91
CA THR A 241 -5.78 -22.79 0.02
C THR A 241 -6.54 -23.27 -1.21
N GLN A 242 -7.88 -23.27 -1.16
CA GLN A 242 -8.77 -23.62 -2.27
C GLN A 242 -9.22 -22.39 -3.08
N LEU A 243 -8.99 -21.18 -2.59
CA LEU A 243 -9.35 -19.95 -3.28
C LEU A 243 -8.41 -19.74 -4.48
N SER A 244 -8.86 -20.14 -5.68
CA SER A 244 -8.10 -20.01 -6.92
C SER A 244 -8.35 -18.71 -7.68
N GLU A 245 -9.46 -18.03 -7.40
CA GLU A 245 -9.86 -16.79 -8.08
C GLU A 245 -10.52 -15.82 -7.09
N LEU A 246 -10.27 -14.52 -7.28
CA LEU A 246 -10.91 -13.44 -6.55
C LEU A 246 -11.27 -12.31 -7.53
N GLY A 247 -12.56 -12.03 -7.69
CA GLY A 247 -13.06 -10.96 -8.56
C GLY A 247 -12.66 -11.12 -10.03
N GLY A 248 -12.55 -12.35 -10.54
CA GLY A 248 -12.11 -12.63 -11.91
C GLY A 248 -10.59 -12.71 -12.11
N CYS A 249 -9.79 -12.52 -11.05
CA CYS A 249 -8.33 -12.65 -11.11
C CYS A 249 -7.86 -13.93 -10.42
N PRO A 250 -6.91 -14.69 -11.02
CA PRO A 250 -6.27 -15.80 -10.34
C PRO A 250 -5.61 -15.35 -9.04
N VAL A 251 -5.84 -16.08 -7.95
CA VAL A 251 -5.15 -15.84 -6.68
C VAL A 251 -3.80 -16.51 -6.71
N THR A 252 -2.74 -15.71 -6.73
CA THR A 252 -1.37 -16.23 -6.83
C THR A 252 -0.68 -16.34 -5.46
N PRO A 253 0.12 -17.38 -5.22
CA PRO A 253 0.89 -17.50 -3.99
C PRO A 253 2.09 -16.53 -4.01
N LYS A 254 2.23 -15.74 -2.94
CA LYS A 254 3.35 -14.81 -2.76
C LYS A 254 4.33 -15.31 -1.71
N ASN A 255 5.55 -15.58 -2.17
CA ASN A 255 6.61 -16.08 -1.33
C ASN A 255 7.45 -14.93 -0.74
N TYR A 256 7.43 -14.83 0.59
CA TYR A 256 8.25 -13.91 1.38
C TYR A 256 9.34 -14.64 2.19
N ALA A 257 9.43 -15.97 2.06
CA ALA A 257 10.47 -16.74 2.71
C ALA A 257 11.85 -16.23 2.27
N PRO A 258 12.81 -16.11 3.20
CA PRO A 258 14.16 -15.73 2.84
C PRO A 258 14.69 -16.68 1.77
N ARG A 259 15.28 -16.13 0.70
CA ARG A 259 16.05 -16.94 -0.24
C ARG A 259 17.11 -17.68 0.58
N LYS A 260 17.16 -19.02 0.47
CA LYS A 260 18.25 -19.80 1.05
C LYS A 260 19.55 -19.21 0.51
N MET A 261 20.26 -18.46 1.35
CA MET A 261 21.65 -18.14 1.05
C MET A 261 22.37 -19.48 1.07
N ASN A 262 23.01 -19.86 -0.03
CA ASN A 262 23.89 -21.01 -0.04
C ASN A 262 25.00 -20.70 0.99
N LEU A 263 24.85 -21.21 2.20
CA LEU A 263 25.93 -21.33 3.19
C LEU A 263 26.88 -22.41 2.64
N GLY A 264 27.67 -22.05 1.64
CA GLY A 264 28.47 -23.02 0.90
C GLY A 264 29.34 -22.41 -0.18
N ARG A 265 30.43 -21.78 0.26
CA ARG A 265 31.77 -21.63 -0.36
C ARG A 265 32.28 -20.21 -0.19
N ASP A 266 32.85 -19.94 0.98
CA ASP A 266 34.17 -19.35 1.01
C ASP A 266 35.06 -20.38 1.71
N THR A 267 35.91 -21.01 0.89
CA THR A 267 37.12 -21.73 1.32
C THR A 267 38.16 -20.75 1.81
#